data_AF-A0A239R484-F1
#
_entry.id   AF-A0A239R484-F1
#
_cell.length_a   1.000
_cell.length_b   1.000
_cell.length_c   1.000
_cell.angle_alpha   90.00
_cell.angle_beta   90.00
_cell.angle_gamma   90.00
#
_symmetry.space_group_name_H-M   'P 1'
#
loop_
_entity.id
_entity.type
_entity.pdbx_description
1 polymer ?
#
loop_
_entity_poly.entity_id
_entity_poly.type
_entity_poly.pdbx_seq_one_letter_code
_entity_poly.pdbx_strand_id
1 'polypeptide(L)' 'MKINNVKVFGEVIKEKRKKLGYTQKYICEVSGISASYISDLENGKATIELGKAIYLANLLGIDIELNERG' A
#
# COMPACT_ATOMS: atom_id res chain seq x y z
N MET A 1 -14.47 3.48 0.04
CA MET A 1 -14.45 2.01 -0.16
C MET A 1 -14.22 1.36 1.19
N LYS A 2 -14.88 0.24 1.53
CA LYS A 2 -14.59 -0.50 2.77
C LYS A 2 -13.44 -1.49 2.52
N ILE A 3 -12.37 -1.40 3.32
CA ILE A 3 -11.27 -2.35 3.30
C ILE A 3 -11.49 -3.34 4.44
N ASN A 4 -11.66 -4.62 4.12
CA ASN A 4 -11.92 -5.67 5.12
C ASN A 4 -10.93 -6.85 5.06
N ASN A 5 -9.96 -6.81 4.15
CA ASN A 5 -8.91 -7.81 4.02
C ASN A 5 -7.65 -7.22 3.37
N VAL A 6 -6.54 -7.96 3.48
CA VAL A 6 -5.22 -7.55 2.98
C VAL A 6 -5.12 -7.47 1.46
N LYS A 7 -5.91 -8.24 0.72
CA LYS A 7 -5.91 -8.22 -0.75
C LYS A 7 -6.51 -6.93 -1.29
N VAL A 8 -7.66 -6.54 -0.76
CA VAL A 8 -8.31 -5.26 -1.11
C VAL A 8 -7.41 -4.08 -0.74
N PHE A 9 -6.75 -4.14 0.43
CA PHE A 9 -5.78 -3.12 0.81
C PHE A 9 -4.62 -3.02 -0.20
N GLY A 10 -3.99 -4.15 -0.54
CA GLY A 10 -2.89 -4.20 -1.51
C GLY A 10 -3.28 -3.72 -2.91
N GLU A 11 -4.49 -4.06 -3.36
CA GLU A 11 -5.04 -3.61 -4.64
C GLU A 11 -5.18 -2.07 -4.69
N VAL A 12 -5.73 -1.45 -3.64
CA VAL A 12 -5.87 0.01 -3.56
C VAL A 12 -4.51 0.72 -3.66
N ILE A 13 -3.49 0.21 -2.95
CA ILE A 13 -2.12 0.73 -3.00
C ILE A 13 -1.56 0.62 -4.43
N LYS A 14 -1.71 -0.56 -5.05
CA LYS A 14 -1.24 -0.83 -6.42
C LYS A 14 -1.92 0.07 -7.45
N GLU A 15 -3.23 0.25 -7.35
CA GLU A 15 -4.01 1.10 -8.24
C GLU A 15 -3.59 2.56 -8.12
N LYS A 16 -3.45 3.07 -6.89
CA LYS A 16 -2.99 4.44 -6.68
C LYS A 16 -1.59 4.66 -7.25
N ARG A 17 -0.64 3.75 -6.98
CA ARG A 17 0.71 3.82 -7.56
C ARG A 17 0.66 3.89 -9.09
N LYS A 18 -0.12 3.00 -9.72
CA LYS A 18 -0.29 2.99 -11.18
C LYS A 18 -0.95 4.27 -11.72
N LYS A 19 -1.96 4.80 -11.01
CA LYS A 19 -2.64 6.05 -11.37
C LYS A 19 -1.69 7.25 -11.36
N LEU A 20 -0.68 7.23 -10.49
CA LEU A 20 0.39 8.22 -10.45
C LEU A 20 1.48 7.99 -11.50
N GLY A 21 1.42 6.90 -12.28
CA GLY A 21 2.43 6.54 -13.28
C GLY A 21 3.72 5.97 -12.68
N TYR A 22 3.72 5.62 -11.39
CA TYR A 22 4.91 5.19 -10.69
C TYR A 22 5.19 3.70 -10.88
N THR A 23 6.45 3.37 -11.14
CA THR A 23 6.93 1.98 -11.13
C THR A 23 7.21 1.54 -9.69
N GLN A 24 7.24 0.23 -9.43
CA GLN A 24 7.68 -0.26 -8.11
C GLN A 24 9.13 0.17 -7.83
N LYS A 25 10.01 0.17 -8.85
CA LYS A 25 11.39 0.65 -8.74
C LYS A 25 11.46 2.11 -8.28
N TYR A 26 10.70 2.99 -8.92
CA TYR A 26 10.64 4.41 -8.52
C TYR A 26 10.21 4.57 -7.06
N ILE A 27 9.17 3.83 -6.63
CA ILE A 27 8.75 3.87 -5.24
C ILE A 27 9.83 3.32 -4.29
N CYS A 28 10.57 2.27 -4.67
CA CYS A 28 11.70 1.79 -3.86
C CYS A 28 12.72 2.90 -3.62
N GLU A 29 13.09 3.63 -4.69
CA GLU A 29 14.08 4.71 -4.63
C GLU A 29 13.62 5.88 -3.75
N VAL A 30 12.33 6.23 -3.80
CA VAL A 30 11.77 7.33 -3.01
C VAL A 30 11.53 6.94 -1.54
N SER A 31 11.06 5.72 -1.29
CA SER A 31 10.64 5.26 0.04
C SER A 31 11.74 4.56 0.83
N GLY A 32 12.81 4.09 0.18
CA GLY A 32 13.81 3.21 0.77
C GLY A 32 13.31 1.79 1.07
N ILE A 33 12.08 1.45 0.67
CA ILE A 33 11.48 0.13 0.88
C ILE A 33 11.90 -0.82 -0.24
N SER A 34 12.12 -2.10 0.09
CA SER A 34 12.51 -3.10 -0.90
C SER A 34 11.38 -3.39 -1.91
N ALA A 35 11.78 -3.70 -3.15
CA ALA A 35 10.85 -4.11 -4.19
C ALA A 35 10.03 -5.36 -3.80
N SER A 36 10.66 -6.29 -3.07
CA SER A 36 9.99 -7.48 -2.54
C SER A 36 8.86 -7.12 -1.58
N TYR A 37 9.07 -6.16 -0.68
CA TYR A 37 8.04 -5.71 0.23
C TYR A 37 6.89 -5.04 -0.51
N ILE A 38 7.18 -4.14 -1.47
CA ILE A 38 6.13 -3.47 -2.24
C ILE A 38 5.32 -4.49 -3.04
N SER A 39 5.99 -5.46 -3.67
CA SER A 39 5.30 -6.55 -4.39
C SER A 39 4.43 -7.38 -3.46
N ASP A 40 4.97 -7.82 -2.31
CA ASP A 40 4.23 -8.62 -1.33
C ASP A 40 3.00 -7.87 -0.80
N LEU A 41 3.15 -6.57 -0.51
CA LEU A 41 2.06 -5.71 -0.06
C LEU A 41 0.97 -5.57 -1.14
N GLU A 42 1.36 -5.26 -2.37
CA GLU A 42 0.42 -5.09 -3.50
C GLU A 42 -0.30 -6.37 -3.91
N ASN A 43 0.25 -7.52 -3.55
CA ASN A 43 -0.38 -8.83 -3.76
C ASN A 43 -1.15 -9.32 -2.52
N GLY A 44 -1.19 -8.53 -1.44
CA GLY A 44 -1.99 -8.82 -0.26
C GLY A 44 -1.40 -9.88 0.67
N LYS A 45 -0.07 -9.97 0.79
CA LYS A 45 0.58 -10.85 1.76
C LYS A 45 0.10 -10.52 3.18
N ALA A 46 -0.39 -11.53 3.91
CA ALA A 46 -0.97 -11.33 5.24
C ALA A 46 0.03 -10.89 6.31
N THR A 47 1.30 -11.24 6.15
CA THR A 47 2.38 -10.97 7.13
C THR A 47 3.16 -9.69 6.83
N ILE A 48 2.51 -8.70 6.24
CA ILE A 48 3.13 -7.42 5.94
C ILE A 48 3.27 -6.57 7.21
N GLU A 49 4.44 -5.94 7.35
CA GLU A 49 4.69 -4.97 8.41
C GLU A 49 3.79 -3.74 8.23
N LEU A 50 2.83 -3.54 9.14
CA LEU A 50 1.79 -2.52 9.03
C LEU A 50 2.35 -1.09 8.97
N GLY A 51 3.42 -0.79 9.73
CA GLY A 51 4.01 0.55 9.76
C GLY A 51 4.50 1.01 8.39
N LYS A 52 5.21 0.14 7.66
CA LYS A 52 5.65 0.40 6.28
C LYS A 52 4.48 0.51 5.30
N ALA A 53 3.39 -0.23 5.53
CA ALA A 53 2.20 -0.17 4.68
C ALA A 53 1.48 1.18 4.83
N ILE A 54 1.34 1.66 6.07
CA ILE A 54 0.79 3.00 6.36
C ILE A 54 1.69 4.09 5.76
N TYR A 55 3.00 3.99 5.97
CA TYR A 55 3.95 4.94 5.38
C TYR A 55 3.83 5.00 3.86
N LEU A 56 3.74 3.85 3.18
CA LEU A 56 3.60 3.81 1.74
C LEU A 56 2.25 4.36 1.27
N ALA A 57 1.15 4.08 1.99
CA ALA A 57 -0.16 4.66 1.69
C ALA A 57 -0.10 6.20 1.72
N ASN A 58 0.47 6.77 2.79
CA ASN A 58 0.64 8.20 2.94
C ASN A 58 1.54 8.80 1.84
N LEU A 59 2.65 8.14 1.52
CA LEU A 59 3.55 8.55 0.42
C LEU A 59 2.82 8.63 -0.92
N LEU A 60 1.88 7.72 -1.16
CA LEU A 60 1.05 7.70 -2.36
C LEU A 60 -0.14 8.66 -2.28
N GLY A 61 -0.31 9.42 -1.19
CA GLY A 61 -1.44 10.33 -0.97
C GLY A 61 -2.76 9.59 -0.76
N ILE A 62 -2.73 8.54 0.08
CA ILE A 62 -3.89 7.83 0.59
C ILE A 62 -3.92 8.03 2.10
N ASP A 63 -5.01 8.61 2.60
CA ASP A 63 -5.28 8.67 4.03
C ASP A 63 -5.84 7.34 4.53
N ILE A 64 -5.42 6.94 5.74
CA ILE A 64 -5.96 5.78 6.45
C ILE A 64 -6.80 6.28 7.61
N GLU A 65 -8.09 5.99 7.56
CA GLU A 65 -9.07 6.39 8.57
C GLU A 65 -9.66 5.15 9.26
N LEU A 66 -9.89 5.26 10.56
CA LEU A 66 -10.55 4.24 11.37
C LEU A 66 -11.96 4.71 11.70
N ASN A 67 -12.93 3.83 11.46
CA ASN A 67 -14.35 4.09 11.73
C ASN A 67 -14.93 2.90 12.49
N GLU A 68 -15.74 3.16 13.51
CA GLU A 68 -16.44 2.11 14.24
C GLU A 68 -17.43 1.37 13.32
N ARG A 69 -17.59 0.06 13.56
CA ARG A 69 -18.60 -0.72 12.83
C ARG A 69 -19.97 -0.44 13.44
N GLY A 70 -20.87 0.14 12.64
CA GLY A 70 -22.32 0.14 12.84
C GLY A 70 -23.00 -0.78 11.83
#